data_AF-A0A0Q8VFF2-F1
#
_entry.id   AF-A0A0Q8VFF2-F1
#
_cell.length_a   1.000
_cell.length_b   1.000
_cell.length_c   1.000
_cell.angle_alpha   90.00
_cell.angle_beta   90.00
_cell.angle_gamma   90.00
#
_symmetry.space_group_name_H-M   'P 1'
#
loop_
_entity.id
_entity.type
_entity.pdbx_description
1 polymer ?
#
loop_
_entity_poly.entity_id
_entity_poly.type
_entity_poly.pdbx_seq_one_letter_code
_entity_poly.pdbx_strand_id
1 'polypeptide(L)'
;MLELTYIAATSRLERLGIQERQVLQLIAHGQSETAIGRQLGLGPDATAELCDRVFDKLGLTPTAYISRRVLAVLTLRQAPSRARDAAH
;
A
#
# COMPACT_ATOMS: atom_id res chain seq x y z
N MET A 1 -13.55 -2.65 -13.56
CA MET A 1 -13.21 -1.41 -12.82
C MET A 1 -11.96 -1.59 -11.94
N LEU A 2 -11.86 -2.66 -11.15
CA LEU A 2 -10.70 -2.95 -10.27
C LEU A 2 -9.33 -3.02 -10.96
N GLU A 3 -9.25 -3.60 -12.16
CA GLU A 3 -8.01 -3.67 -12.96
C GLU A 3 -7.40 -2.28 -13.23
N LEU A 4 -8.21 -1.29 -13.64
CA LEU A 4 -7.71 0.06 -13.92
C LEU A 4 -7.21 0.78 -12.66
N THR A 5 -7.93 0.62 -11.53
CA THR A 5 -7.52 1.15 -10.22
C THR A 5 -6.18 0.58 -9.79
N TYR A 6 -6.02 -0.73 -9.97
CA TYR A 6 -4.84 -1.47 -9.58
C TYR A 6 -3.61 -1.09 -10.41
N ILE A 7 -3.78 -1.03 -11.74
CA ILE A 7 -2.76 -0.63 -12.71
C ILE A 7 -2.20 0.76 -12.42
N ALA A 8 -3.07 1.70 -12.07
CA ALA A 8 -2.68 3.06 -11.72
C ALA A 8 -2.03 3.15 -10.33
N ALA A 9 -2.33 2.23 -9.41
CA ALA A 9 -1.71 2.24 -8.07
C ALA A 9 -0.23 1.87 -8.13
N THR A 10 0.14 0.90 -8.98
CA THR A 10 1.54 0.46 -9.13
C THR A 10 2.45 1.58 -9.61
N SER A 11 2.01 2.42 -10.55
CA SER A 11 2.80 3.57 -11.03
C SER A 11 2.91 4.71 -10.00
N ARG A 12 2.17 4.64 -8.89
CA ARG A 12 2.17 5.66 -7.83
C ARG A 12 2.99 5.27 -6.61
N LEU A 13 3.63 4.10 -6.63
CA LEU A 13 4.60 3.71 -5.60
C LEU A 13 5.74 4.72 -5.43
N GLU A 14 6.13 5.40 -6.52
CA GLU A 14 7.13 6.47 -6.51
C GLU A 14 6.71 7.71 -5.72
N ARG A 15 5.39 7.93 -5.54
CA ARG A 15 4.84 9.08 -4.79
C ARG A 15 4.88 8.89 -3.29
N LEU A 16 5.17 7.67 -2.82
CA LEU A 16 5.32 7.39 -1.40
C LEU A 16 6.63 7.97 -0.89
N GLY A 17 6.62 8.58 0.29
CA GLY A 17 7.81 8.95 1.05
C GLY A 17 8.52 7.74 1.65
N ILE A 18 9.65 7.98 2.32
CA ILE A 18 10.45 6.91 2.96
C ILE A 18 9.62 6.17 4.03
N GLN A 19 8.98 6.91 4.93
CA GLN A 19 8.18 6.34 6.02
C GLN A 19 6.94 5.60 5.49
N GLU A 20 6.32 6.10 4.43
CA GLU A 20 5.16 5.48 3.77
C GLU A 20 5.54 4.17 3.07
N ARG A 21 6.71 4.12 2.41
CA ARG A 21 7.25 2.88 1.84
C ARG A 21 7.54 1.84 2.92
N GLN A 22 8.08 2.26 4.06
CA GLN A 22 8.32 1.37 5.20
C GLN A 22 7.01 0.78 5.73
N VAL A 23 5.96 1.60 5.89
CA VAL A 23 4.62 1.12 6.25
C VAL A 23 4.09 0.15 5.21
N LEU A 24 4.18 0.46 3.92
CA LEU A 24 3.73 -0.43 2.86
C LEU A 24 4.44 -1.80 2.90
N GLN A 25 5.74 -1.81 3.20
CA GLN A 25 6.48 -3.06 3.41
C GLN A 25 5.92 -3.84 4.61
N LEU A 26 5.75 -3.22 5.77
CA LEU A 26 5.17 -3.90 6.95
C LEU A 26 3.76 -4.42 6.68
N ILE A 27 2.99 -3.68 5.87
CA ILE A 27 1.67 -4.13 5.41
C ILE A 27 1.78 -5.42 4.60
N ALA A 28 2.72 -5.47 3.66
CA ALA A 28 2.98 -6.64 2.82
C ALA A 28 3.49 -7.85 3.60
N HIS A 29 4.14 -7.65 4.75
CA HIS A 29 4.52 -8.73 5.67
C HIS A 29 3.34 -9.23 6.53
N GLY A 30 2.14 -8.63 6.40
CA GLY A 30 0.94 -9.05 7.12
C GLY A 30 0.84 -8.52 8.55
N GLN A 31 1.65 -7.53 8.94
CA GLN A 31 1.66 -7.02 10.31
C GLN A 31 0.41 -6.22 10.69
N SER A 32 -0.21 -6.43 11.84
CA SER A 32 -1.34 -5.60 12.30
C SER A 32 -0.94 -4.12 12.47
N GLU A 33 -1.91 -3.21 12.44
CA GLU A 33 -1.67 -1.78 12.73
C GLU A 33 -1.04 -1.58 14.12
N THR A 34 -1.43 -2.40 15.10
CA THR A 34 -0.80 -2.39 16.42
C THR A 34 0.69 -2.77 16.38
N ALA A 35 1.08 -3.76 15.57
CA ALA A 35 2.47 -4.15 15.41
C ALA A 35 3.27 -3.08 14.65
N ILE A 36 2.69 -2.52 13.59
CA ILE A 36 3.26 -1.42 12.81
C ILE A 36 3.52 -0.20 13.71
N GLY A 37 2.53 0.20 14.50
CA GLY A 37 2.64 1.35 15.40
C GLY A 37 3.76 1.14 16.43
N ARG A 38 3.84 -0.06 17.02
CA ARG A 38 4.95 -0.41 17.93
C ARG A 38 6.32 -0.33 17.25
N GLN A 39 6.43 -0.81 16.00
CA GLN A 39 7.69 -0.79 15.27
C GLN A 39 8.11 0.62 14.84
N LEU A 40 7.16 1.53 14.64
CA LEU A 40 7.40 2.92 14.24
C LEU A 40 7.39 3.92 15.41
N GLY A 41 7.12 3.48 16.64
CA GLY A 41 6.99 4.36 17.80
C GLY A 41 5.75 5.28 17.73
N LEU A 42 4.69 4.85 17.05
CA LEU A 42 3.46 5.61 16.84
C LEU A 42 2.31 5.09 17.71
N GLY A 43 1.43 6.00 18.12
CA GLY A 43 0.14 5.65 18.71
C GLY A 43 -0.81 5.00 17.70
N PRO A 44 -1.92 4.39 18.16
CA PRO A 44 -2.88 3.70 17.30
C PRO A 44 -3.47 4.63 16.23
N ASP A 45 -3.94 5.82 16.62
CA ASP A 45 -4.56 6.79 15.67
C ASP A 45 -3.56 7.28 14.63
N ALA A 46 -2.34 7.65 15.05
CA ALA A 46 -1.28 8.07 14.14
C ALA A 46 -0.87 6.95 13.17
N THR A 47 -0.95 5.69 13.61
CA THR A 47 -0.66 4.54 12.76
C THR A 47 -1.75 4.33 11.72
N ALA A 48 -3.02 4.39 12.13
CA ALA A 48 -4.16 4.31 11.22
C ALA A 48 -4.11 5.44 10.18
N GLU A 49 -3.87 6.68 10.60
CA GLU A 49 -3.76 7.84 9.71
C GLU A 49 -2.59 7.69 8.72
N LEU A 50 -1.46 7.13 9.15
CA LEU A 50 -0.33 6.87 8.26
C LEU A 50 -0.65 5.76 7.24
N CYS A 51 -1.37 4.70 7.64
CA CYS A 51 -1.84 3.66 6.72
C CYS A 51 -2.83 4.23 5.70
N ASP A 52 -3.78 5.05 6.15
CA ASP A 52 -4.75 5.72 5.28
C ASP A 52 -4.09 6.63 4.25
N ARG A 53 -3.10 7.44 4.67
CA ARG A 53 -2.31 8.26 3.74
C ARG A 53 -1.60 7.45 2.67
N VAL A 54 -1.07 6.27 3.03
CA VAL A 54 -0.49 5.35 2.03
C VAL A 54 -1.55 4.90 1.03
N PHE A 55 -2.72 4.47 1.50
CA PHE A 55 -3.80 4.03 0.62
C PHE A 55 -4.29 5.16 -0.29
N ASP A 56 -4.41 6.38 0.22
CA ASP A 56 -4.86 7.54 -0.55
C ASP A 56 -3.85 7.93 -1.63
N LYS A 57 -2.54 7.93 -1.31
CA LYS A 57 -1.49 8.16 -2.32
C LYS A 57 -1.46 7.09 -3.40
N LEU A 58 -1.74 5.84 -3.01
CA LEU A 58 -1.96 4.72 -3.93
C LEU A 58 -3.38 4.72 -4.54
N GLY A 59 -4.25 5.68 -4.19
CA GLY A 59 -5.59 5.87 -4.75
C GLY A 59 -6.45 4.64 -4.62
N LEU A 60 -6.25 3.92 -3.51
CA LEU A 60 -7.00 2.74 -3.15
C LEU A 60 -8.24 3.21 -2.44
N THR A 61 -9.32 3.38 -3.20
CA THR A 61 -10.60 3.84 -2.66
C THR A 61 -11.18 2.78 -1.70
N PRO A 62 -11.73 3.17 -0.54
CA PRO A 62 -12.43 2.25 0.33
C PRO A 62 -13.64 1.64 -0.38
N THR A 63 -13.85 0.33 -0.20
CA THR A 63 -15.01 -0.38 -0.72
C THR A 63 -15.58 -1.29 0.36
N ALA A 64 -16.87 -1.60 0.29
CA ALA A 64 -17.52 -2.49 1.27
C ALA A 64 -17.07 -3.95 1.16
N TYR A 65 -16.48 -4.35 0.02
CA TYR A 65 -16.21 -5.76 -0.31
C TYR A 65 -14.72 -6.10 -0.43
N ILE A 66 -13.85 -5.09 -0.54
CA ILE A 66 -12.42 -5.29 -0.81
C ILE A 66 -11.59 -4.45 0.16
N SER A 67 -10.68 -5.14 0.85
CA SER A 67 -9.72 -4.51 1.74
C SER A 67 -8.65 -3.73 0.97
N ARG A 68 -8.53 -2.42 1.26
CA ARG A 68 -7.44 -1.55 0.75
C ARG A 68 -6.07 -2.12 1.08
N ARG A 69 -5.95 -2.83 2.20
CA ARG A 69 -4.72 -3.46 2.65
C ARG A 69 -4.28 -4.58 1.71
N VAL A 70 -5.21 -5.45 1.29
CA VAL A 70 -4.93 -6.50 0.29
C VAL A 70 -4.54 -5.87 -1.04
N LEU A 71 -5.25 -4.83 -1.48
CA LEU A 71 -4.92 -4.10 -2.70
C LEU A 71 -3.51 -3.49 -2.63
N ALA A 72 -3.11 -2.93 -1.48
CA ALA A 72 -1.78 -2.39 -1.27
C ALA A 72 -0.69 -3.46 -1.38
N VAL A 73 -0.90 -4.65 -0.78
CA VAL A 73 0.03 -5.78 -0.90
C VAL A 73 0.17 -6.22 -2.36
N LEU A 74 -0.94 -6.38 -3.07
CA LEU A 74 -0.91 -6.73 -4.49
C LEU A 74 -0.13 -5.68 -5.28
N THR A 75 -0.40 -4.40 -5.04
CA THR A 75 0.21 -3.25 -5.72
C THR A 75 1.73 -3.30 -5.64
N LEU A 76 2.26 -3.58 -4.44
CA LEU A 76 3.68 -3.74 -4.21
C LEU A 76 4.26 -4.93 -5.00
N ARG A 77 3.55 -6.06 -5.03
CA ARG A 77 4.02 -7.30 -5.68
C ARG A 77 4.06 -7.24 -7.20
N GLN A 78 3.23 -6.43 -7.86
CA GLN A 78 3.25 -6.33 -9.33
C GLN A 78 4.07 -5.14 -9.88
N ALA A 79 4.64 -4.32 -9.00
CA ALA A 79 5.62 -3.30 -9.39
C ALA A 79 6.80 -3.85 -10.19
N PRO A 80 7.36 -5.03 -9.88
CA PRO A 80 8.48 -5.61 -10.62
C PRO A 80 8.05 -6.44 -11.84
N SER A 81 6.80 -6.91 -11.91
CA SER A 81 6.35 -7.77 -13.02
C SER A 81 6.09 -6.98 -14.30
N ARG A 82 5.63 -5.73 -14.20
CA ARG A 82 5.44 -4.86 -15.38
C ARG A 82 6.70 -4.49 -16.14
N ALA A 83 7.83 -4.35 -15.43
CA ALA A 83 9.12 -4.13 -16.09
C ALA A 83 9.56 -5.35 -16.90
N ARG A 84 9.00 -6.54 -16.61
CA ARG A 84 9.28 -7.81 -17.29
C ARG A 84 8.33 -8.05 -18.47
N ASP A 85 7.07 -7.62 -18.35
CA ASP A 85 6.05 -7.74 -19.41
C ASP A 85 6.19 -6.67 -20.52
N ALA A 86 6.79 -5.52 -20.23
CA ALA A 86 7.09 -4.48 -21.25
C ALA A 86 8.33 -4.81 -22.11
N ALA A 87 9.00 -5.93 -21.85
CA ALA A 87 10.17 -6.41 -22.58
C ALA A 87 9.87 -7.60 -23.51
N HIS A 88 8.60 -7.80 -23.86
CA HIS A 88 8.12 -8.75 -24.88
C HIS A 88 7.16 -8.03 -25.83
#